data_AF-A0A1M6FAE7-F1
#
_entry.id   AF-A0A1M6FAE7-F1
#
_cell.length_a   1.000
_cell.length_b   1.000
_cell.length_c   1.000
_cell.angle_alpha   90.00
_cell.angle_beta   90.00
_cell.angle_gamma   90.00
#
_symmetry.space_group_name_H-M   'P 1'
#
loop_
_entity.id
_entity.type
_entity.pdbx_description
1 polymer ?
#
loop_
_entity_poly.entity_id
_entity_poly.type
_entity_poly.pdbx_seq_one_letter_code
_entity_poly.pdbx_strand_id
1 'polypeptide(L)'
;MNILYLHGLMGSLNPEKRQIVEKYGKAYAPSIPYQTNKECISWLYHNYKDKNIEVVIGSSLGGFSGYYLSRLLQVPALLFNPALANRSVTQNIPEITNIHREPMHIILGAKDDVVNPKSTLQFIAEHFPSTQNYQIQTLPELAHRIPLQTFKTSVDQFFTTLLTNNIPKKHLFLDDIRSADMVYEPIFSNSFDVVRSYEEFVKYITTFGLPDFISFDNDLGLDTNGEVALDGYAATKWLIYESGLDLSNLQFAVHSANPVAAEQIKGLLNNYIKFLNKK
;
A
#
# COMPACT_ATOMS: atom_id res chain seq x y z
N MET A 1 -4.90 -14.81 -4.51
CA MET A 1 -3.98 -13.93 -5.28
C MET A 1 -3.08 -14.76 -6.19
N ASN A 2 -2.62 -14.23 -7.32
CA ASN A 2 -1.51 -14.78 -8.12
C ASN A 2 -0.19 -14.18 -7.63
N ILE A 3 0.70 -15.03 -7.14
CA ILE A 3 1.93 -14.62 -6.46
C ILE A 3 3.13 -15.09 -7.28
N LEU A 4 4.01 -14.17 -7.68
CA LEU A 4 5.24 -14.48 -8.38
C LEU A 4 6.41 -14.51 -7.41
N TYR A 5 6.96 -15.70 -7.16
CA TYR A 5 8.12 -15.93 -6.31
C TYR A 5 9.41 -15.99 -7.14
N LEU A 6 10.38 -15.14 -6.82
CA LEU A 6 11.66 -15.02 -7.50
C LEU A 6 12.79 -15.46 -6.57
N HIS A 7 13.42 -16.58 -6.90
CA HIS A 7 14.50 -17.15 -6.10
C HIS A 7 15.82 -16.38 -6.28
N GLY A 8 16.75 -16.52 -5.33
CA GLY A 8 18.13 -16.01 -5.48
C GLY A 8 18.97 -16.83 -6.46
N LEU A 9 20.23 -16.46 -6.67
CA LEU A 9 21.15 -17.20 -7.55
C LEU A 9 21.23 -18.69 -7.16
N MET A 10 21.05 -19.60 -8.13
CA MET A 10 21.01 -21.06 -7.91
C MET A 10 19.96 -21.54 -6.89
N GLY A 11 18.97 -20.70 -6.59
CA GLY A 11 17.88 -21.01 -5.68
C GLY A 11 16.69 -21.67 -6.37
N SER A 12 15.70 -22.02 -5.56
CA SER A 12 14.36 -22.40 -5.99
C SER A 12 13.38 -22.17 -4.85
N LEU A 13 12.08 -22.18 -5.15
CA LEU A 13 11.04 -22.24 -4.12
C LEU A 13 10.90 -23.68 -3.63
N ASN A 14 11.46 -23.97 -2.45
CA ASN A 14 11.34 -25.31 -1.86
C ASN A 14 9.89 -25.64 -1.42
N PRO A 15 9.54 -26.91 -1.21
CA PRO A 15 8.17 -27.32 -0.88
C PRO A 15 7.60 -26.67 0.38
N GLU A 16 8.40 -26.51 1.44
CA GLU A 16 7.95 -25.93 2.71
C GLU A 16 7.60 -24.43 2.57
N LYS A 17 8.45 -23.67 1.87
CA LYS A 17 8.19 -22.26 1.55
C LYS A 17 7.04 -22.12 0.57
N ARG A 18 6.89 -23.04 -0.39
CA ARG A 18 5.75 -23.08 -1.30
C ARG A 18 4.43 -23.21 -0.54
N GLN A 19 4.35 -24.14 0.41
CA GLN A 19 3.14 -24.30 1.23
C GLN A 19 2.78 -23.03 2.01
N ILE A 20 3.77 -22.24 2.45
CA ILE A 20 3.51 -20.96 3.11
C ILE A 20 2.91 -19.94 2.14
N VAL A 21 3.54 -19.76 0.96
CA VAL A 21 3.06 -18.81 -0.05
C VAL A 21 1.68 -19.21 -0.58
N GLU A 22 1.45 -20.50 -0.80
CA GLU A 22 0.21 -21.02 -1.39
C GLU A 22 -1.03 -20.88 -0.49
N LYS A 23 -0.85 -20.57 0.80
CA LYS A 23 -1.95 -20.15 1.69
C LYS A 23 -2.63 -18.86 1.24
N TYR A 24 -1.90 -17.99 0.55
CA TYR A 24 -2.37 -16.67 0.10
C TYR A 24 -2.77 -16.66 -1.39
N GLY A 25 -2.51 -17.76 -2.10
CA GLY A 25 -3.02 -18.00 -3.45
C GLY A 25 -2.04 -18.75 -4.34
N LYS A 26 -2.20 -18.64 -5.66
CA LYS A 26 -1.44 -19.44 -6.62
C LYS A 26 0.00 -18.95 -6.75
N ALA A 27 0.98 -19.78 -6.42
CA ALA A 27 2.40 -19.45 -6.49
C ALA A 27 3.05 -19.85 -7.84
N TYR A 28 3.46 -18.86 -8.62
CA TYR A 28 4.35 -19.00 -9.76
C TYR A 28 5.79 -18.87 -9.31
N ALA A 29 6.64 -19.86 -9.59
CA ALA A 29 8.06 -19.82 -9.22
C ALA A 29 8.93 -20.36 -10.37
N PRO A 30 9.23 -19.54 -11.39
CA PRO A 30 10.07 -19.96 -12.52
C PRO A 30 11.49 -20.32 -12.06
N SER A 31 12.16 -21.16 -12.85
CA SER A 31 13.62 -21.22 -12.83
C SER A 31 14.17 -20.03 -13.61
N ILE A 32 15.01 -19.22 -12.99
CA ILE A 32 15.50 -17.95 -13.56
C ILE A 32 16.98 -18.08 -13.93
N PRO A 33 17.34 -17.94 -15.23
CA PRO A 33 18.69 -18.19 -15.73
C PRO A 33 19.63 -16.99 -15.51
N TYR A 34 19.78 -16.54 -14.27
CA TYR A 34 20.53 -15.34 -13.91
C TYR A 34 21.98 -15.28 -14.41
N GLN A 35 22.63 -16.44 -14.57
CA GLN A 35 24.03 -16.52 -15.00
C GLN A 35 24.20 -16.40 -16.52
N THR A 36 23.21 -16.85 -17.28
CA THR A 36 23.30 -16.95 -18.75
C THR A 36 22.43 -15.91 -19.46
N ASN A 37 21.50 -15.27 -18.75
CA ASN A 37 20.63 -14.23 -19.27
C ASN A 37 20.78 -12.93 -18.47
N LYS A 38 21.23 -11.85 -19.12
CA LYS A 38 21.32 -10.51 -18.54
C LYS A 38 19.98 -9.75 -18.57
N GLU A 39 19.01 -10.23 -19.34
CA GLU A 39 17.68 -9.63 -19.54
C GLU A 39 16.62 -10.32 -18.66
N CYS A 40 16.97 -10.84 -17.47
CA CYS A 40 16.01 -11.60 -16.68
C CYS A 40 14.79 -10.78 -16.27
N ILE A 41 14.94 -9.47 -15.99
CA ILE A 41 13.81 -8.62 -15.59
C ILE A 41 12.82 -8.47 -16.76
N SER A 42 13.32 -8.08 -17.93
CA SER A 42 12.54 -7.98 -19.17
C SER A 42 11.89 -9.32 -19.52
N TRP A 43 12.65 -10.42 -19.43
CA TRP A 43 12.14 -11.76 -19.69
C TRP A 43 11.01 -12.15 -18.72
N LEU A 44 11.18 -11.91 -17.41
CA LEU A 44 10.14 -12.17 -16.41
C LEU A 44 8.87 -11.35 -16.71
N TYR A 45 9.02 -10.06 -17.01
CA TYR A 45 7.87 -9.21 -17.35
C TYR A 45 7.08 -9.76 -18.54
N HIS A 46 7.74 -10.10 -19.65
CA HIS A 46 7.05 -10.61 -20.84
C HIS A 46 6.36 -11.96 -20.62
N ASN A 47 6.91 -12.83 -19.77
CA ASN A 47 6.32 -14.15 -19.50
C ASN A 47 5.15 -14.10 -18.50
N TYR A 48 5.11 -13.08 -17.63
CA TYR A 48 4.19 -13.04 -16.49
C TYR A 48 3.21 -11.86 -16.48
N LYS A 49 3.38 -10.84 -17.32
CA LYS A 49 2.46 -9.68 -17.38
C LYS A 49 1.00 -10.07 -17.60
N ASP A 50 0.73 -11.11 -18.40
CA ASP A 50 -0.63 -11.56 -18.73
C ASP A 50 -1.16 -12.63 -17.75
N LYS A 51 -0.44 -12.89 -16.64
CA LYS A 51 -0.84 -13.86 -15.60
C LYS A 51 -1.62 -13.22 -14.46
N ASN A 52 -1.99 -11.94 -14.56
CA ASN A 52 -2.63 -11.16 -13.50
C ASN A 52 -1.89 -11.33 -12.17
N ILE A 53 -0.56 -11.16 -12.19
CA ILE A 53 0.24 -11.19 -10.96
C ILE A 53 -0.24 -10.05 -10.06
N GLU A 54 -0.47 -10.36 -8.79
CA GLU A 54 -0.97 -9.41 -7.79
C GLU A 54 0.09 -9.12 -6.72
N VAL A 55 1.11 -9.98 -6.58
CA VAL A 55 2.20 -9.83 -5.60
C VAL A 55 3.49 -10.42 -6.15
N VAL A 56 4.61 -9.75 -5.86
CA VAL A 56 5.96 -10.28 -6.10
C VAL A 56 6.65 -10.58 -4.77
N ILE A 57 7.25 -11.76 -4.64
CA ILE A 57 8.11 -12.12 -3.49
C ILE A 57 9.49 -12.46 -4.03
N GLY A 58 10.55 -11.84 -3.48
CA GLY A 58 11.91 -12.04 -3.98
C GLY A 58 12.94 -12.19 -2.87
N SER A 59 14.00 -12.96 -3.12
CA SER A 59 15.16 -13.04 -2.21
C SER A 59 16.49 -12.84 -2.92
N SER A 60 17.45 -12.13 -2.33
CA SER A 60 18.79 -11.93 -2.91
C SER A 60 18.68 -11.36 -4.34
N LEU A 61 19.22 -12.04 -5.35
CA LEU A 61 19.08 -11.63 -6.75
C LEU A 61 17.62 -11.64 -7.25
N GLY A 62 16.79 -12.54 -6.73
CA GLY A 62 15.34 -12.50 -6.94
C GLY A 62 14.67 -11.33 -6.23
N GLY A 63 15.27 -10.82 -5.15
CA GLY A 63 14.85 -9.56 -4.51
C GLY A 63 15.17 -8.34 -5.38
N PHE A 64 16.36 -8.33 -6.01
CA PHE A 64 16.71 -7.35 -7.04
C PHE A 64 15.75 -7.40 -8.22
N SER A 65 15.51 -8.57 -8.82
CA SER A 65 14.54 -8.70 -9.90
C SER A 65 13.12 -8.33 -9.46
N GLY A 66 12.76 -8.69 -8.23
CA GLY A 66 11.43 -8.41 -7.66
C GLY A 66 11.19 -6.92 -7.50
N TYR A 67 12.19 -6.15 -7.07
CA TYR A 67 12.12 -4.70 -7.00
C TYR A 67 11.76 -4.05 -8.33
N TYR A 68 12.43 -4.42 -9.43
CA TYR A 68 12.14 -3.84 -10.74
C TYR A 68 10.85 -4.40 -11.34
N LEU A 69 10.58 -5.69 -11.14
CA LEU A 69 9.40 -6.34 -11.72
C LEU A 69 8.10 -5.86 -11.06
N SER A 70 8.10 -5.63 -9.74
CA SER A 70 6.92 -5.08 -9.05
C SER A 70 6.58 -3.68 -9.56
N ARG A 71 7.60 -2.87 -9.88
CA ARG A 71 7.46 -1.55 -10.52
C ARG A 71 6.93 -1.62 -11.94
N LEU A 72 7.36 -2.59 -12.74
CA LEU A 72 6.83 -2.79 -14.09
C LEU A 72 5.37 -3.27 -14.08
N LEU A 73 5.01 -4.12 -13.12
CA LEU A 73 3.68 -4.69 -12.98
C LEU A 73 2.71 -3.82 -12.16
N GLN A 74 3.23 -2.82 -11.45
CA GLN A 74 2.47 -1.98 -10.49
C GLN A 74 1.77 -2.84 -9.42
N VAL A 75 2.56 -3.67 -8.73
CA VAL A 75 2.05 -4.59 -7.70
C VAL A 75 2.90 -4.53 -6.42
N PRO A 76 2.31 -4.85 -5.25
CA PRO A 76 3.05 -4.97 -4.01
C PRO A 76 4.20 -5.98 -4.06
N ALA A 77 5.23 -5.75 -3.24
CA ALA A 77 6.38 -6.64 -3.15
C ALA A 77 6.88 -6.93 -1.73
N LEU A 78 7.28 -8.18 -1.48
CA LEU A 78 8.02 -8.60 -0.28
C LEU A 78 9.43 -9.07 -0.69
N LEU A 79 10.45 -8.35 -0.25
CA LEU A 79 11.83 -8.56 -0.67
C LEU A 79 12.73 -8.89 0.52
N PHE A 80 13.39 -10.05 0.48
CA PHE A 80 14.34 -10.48 1.49
C PHE A 80 15.78 -10.30 1.02
N ASN A 81 16.58 -9.57 1.78
CA ASN A 81 17.99 -9.29 1.49
C ASN A 81 18.23 -8.95 0.01
N PRO A 82 17.49 -7.99 -0.58
CA PRO A 82 17.52 -7.78 -2.02
C PRO A 82 18.90 -7.24 -2.45
N ALA A 83 19.49 -7.88 -3.46
CA ALA A 83 20.82 -7.55 -3.99
C ALA A 83 20.82 -6.27 -4.86
N LEU A 84 20.33 -5.14 -4.30
CA LEU A 84 20.11 -3.89 -5.03
C LEU A 84 21.41 -3.18 -5.37
N ALA A 85 22.27 -2.97 -4.37
CA ALA A 85 23.51 -2.21 -4.53
C ALA A 85 24.60 -3.02 -5.25
N ASN A 86 24.80 -4.27 -4.81
CA ASN A 86 25.85 -5.15 -5.32
C ASN A 86 25.29 -6.53 -5.63
N ARG A 87 25.74 -7.11 -6.74
CA ARG A 87 25.30 -8.43 -7.21
C ARG A 87 26.45 -9.16 -7.92
N SER A 88 26.48 -10.48 -7.81
CA SER A 88 27.52 -11.33 -8.40
C SER A 88 27.39 -11.52 -9.91
N VAL A 89 26.24 -11.18 -10.48
CA VAL A 89 25.99 -11.23 -11.93
C VAL A 89 25.38 -9.91 -12.41
N THR A 90 25.86 -9.43 -13.55
CA THR A 90 25.30 -8.25 -14.19
C THR A 90 23.92 -8.57 -14.75
N GLN A 91 22.99 -7.64 -14.56
CA GLN A 91 21.63 -7.69 -15.09
C GLN A 91 21.30 -6.31 -15.64
N ASN A 92 20.70 -6.28 -16.83
CA ASN A 92 20.23 -5.08 -17.48
C ASN A 92 18.91 -4.65 -16.82
N ILE A 93 18.82 -3.36 -16.53
CA ILE A 93 17.68 -2.76 -15.86
C ILE A 93 16.81 -2.13 -16.95
N PRO A 94 15.57 -2.59 -17.14
CA PRO A 94 14.67 -1.98 -18.11
C PRO A 94 14.30 -0.56 -17.67
N GLU A 95 13.92 0.28 -18.64
CA GLU A 95 13.40 1.61 -18.35
C GLU A 95 12.06 1.50 -17.60
N ILE A 96 11.92 2.30 -16.54
CA ILE A 96 10.69 2.36 -15.73
C ILE A 96 10.24 3.82 -15.72
N THR A 97 9.16 4.09 -16.44
CA THR A 97 8.59 5.43 -16.58
C THR A 97 7.49 5.71 -15.55
N ASN A 98 6.83 4.67 -15.04
CA ASN A 98 5.68 4.80 -14.14
C ASN A 98 6.11 4.90 -12.68
N ILE A 99 5.52 5.85 -11.95
CA ILE A 99 5.70 5.98 -10.50
C ILE A 99 4.98 4.82 -9.82
N HIS A 100 5.74 3.97 -9.14
CA HIS A 100 5.21 2.87 -8.35
C HIS A 100 4.85 3.34 -6.93
N ARG A 101 3.60 3.11 -6.53
CA ARG A 101 3.06 3.51 -5.21
C ARG A 101 2.62 2.31 -4.36
N GLU A 102 2.66 1.10 -4.91
CA GLU A 102 2.24 -0.09 -4.19
C GLU A 102 3.18 -0.42 -3.02
N PRO A 103 2.66 -1.01 -1.92
CA PRO A 103 3.45 -1.37 -0.75
C PRO A 103 4.67 -2.26 -1.08
N MET A 104 5.84 -1.84 -0.60
CA MET A 104 7.07 -2.62 -0.71
C MET A 104 7.65 -2.91 0.68
N HIS A 105 7.62 -4.17 1.10
CA HIS A 105 8.19 -4.61 2.37
C HIS A 105 9.57 -5.21 2.14
N ILE A 106 10.58 -4.65 2.79
CA ILE A 106 11.98 -5.05 2.64
C ILE A 106 12.47 -5.61 3.97
N ILE A 107 12.84 -6.88 3.98
CA ILE A 107 13.43 -7.57 5.13
C ILE A 107 14.94 -7.63 4.94
N LEU A 108 15.69 -7.06 5.86
CA LEU A 108 17.16 -7.05 5.85
C LEU A 108 17.72 -7.87 7.01
N GLY A 109 18.71 -8.71 6.74
CA GLY A 109 19.49 -9.41 7.76
C GLY A 109 20.69 -8.59 8.19
N ALA A 110 20.77 -8.25 9.47
CA ALA A 110 21.91 -7.47 9.98
C ALA A 110 23.23 -8.26 9.94
N LYS A 111 23.17 -9.59 9.86
CA LYS A 111 24.32 -10.51 9.72
C LYS A 111 24.48 -11.03 8.29
N ASP A 112 23.83 -10.41 7.30
CA ASP A 112 24.00 -10.79 5.90
C ASP A 112 25.39 -10.36 5.39
N ASP A 113 26.23 -11.35 5.13
CA ASP A 113 27.60 -11.22 4.63
C ASP A 113 27.71 -11.36 3.09
N VAL A 114 26.61 -11.71 2.41
CA VAL A 114 26.56 -11.86 0.95
C VAL A 114 25.96 -10.61 0.31
N VAL A 115 24.85 -10.11 0.86
CA VAL A 115 24.21 -8.85 0.46
C VAL A 115 24.31 -7.88 1.62
N ASN A 116 25.26 -6.96 1.54
CA ASN A 116 25.52 -6.02 2.62
C ASN A 116 24.27 -5.14 2.90
N PRO A 117 23.69 -5.19 4.12
CA PRO A 117 22.46 -4.47 4.43
C PRO A 117 22.66 -2.95 4.41
N LYS A 118 23.84 -2.44 4.79
CA LYS A 118 24.16 -1.01 4.76
C LYS A 118 24.18 -0.49 3.32
N SER A 119 24.80 -1.22 2.39
CA SER A 119 24.78 -0.85 0.97
C SER A 119 23.36 -0.86 0.40
N THR A 120 22.53 -1.82 0.82
CA THR A 120 21.12 -1.89 0.41
C THR A 120 20.32 -0.70 0.93
N LEU A 121 20.51 -0.30 2.19
CA LEU A 121 19.91 0.90 2.76
C LEU A 121 20.35 2.17 2.04
N GLN A 122 21.63 2.29 1.71
CA GLN A 122 22.15 3.42 0.94
C GLN A 122 21.50 3.51 -0.44
N PHE A 123 21.39 2.37 -1.15
CA PHE A 123 20.70 2.33 -2.43
C PHE A 123 19.25 2.83 -2.30
N ILE A 124 18.52 2.39 -1.28
CA ILE A 124 17.13 2.83 -1.05
C ILE A 124 17.08 4.34 -0.83
N ALA A 125 17.94 4.88 0.03
CA ALA A 125 17.99 6.32 0.34
C ALA A 125 18.29 7.19 -0.90
N GLU A 126 19.10 6.69 -1.83
CA GLU A 126 19.51 7.42 -3.04
C GLU A 126 18.49 7.31 -4.18
N HIS A 127 17.72 6.22 -4.26
CA HIS A 127 16.94 5.87 -5.45
C HIS A 127 15.42 5.81 -5.22
N PHE A 128 14.94 5.75 -3.97
CA PHE A 128 13.49 5.71 -3.71
C PHE A 128 12.91 7.13 -3.77
N PRO A 129 11.87 7.38 -4.58
CA PRO A 129 11.17 8.66 -4.54
C PRO A 129 10.42 8.80 -3.21
N SER A 130 10.20 10.04 -2.77
CA SER A 130 9.44 10.34 -1.55
C SER A 130 8.01 9.79 -1.53
N THR A 131 7.46 9.51 -2.71
CA THR A 131 6.10 8.96 -2.90
C THR A 131 6.04 7.43 -2.81
N GLN A 132 7.17 6.73 -2.72
CA GLN A 132 7.17 5.28 -2.60
C GLN A 132 6.61 4.87 -1.23
N ASN A 133 5.59 4.01 -1.23
CA ASN A 133 5.11 3.34 -0.03
C ASN A 133 6.03 2.14 0.27
N TYR A 134 6.85 2.21 1.32
CA TYR A 134 7.73 1.11 1.69
C TYR A 134 7.91 0.99 3.20
N GLN A 135 8.17 -0.24 3.64
CA GLN A 135 8.54 -0.57 5.01
C GLN A 135 9.86 -1.35 4.99
N ILE A 136 10.80 -0.96 5.87
CA ILE A 136 12.05 -1.70 6.07
C ILE A 136 12.04 -2.34 7.46
N GLN A 137 12.28 -3.63 7.52
CA GLN A 137 12.49 -4.36 8.76
C GLN A 137 13.89 -4.98 8.77
N THR A 138 14.74 -4.52 9.68
CA THR A 138 16.06 -5.12 9.91
C THR A 138 15.97 -6.14 11.04
N LEU A 139 16.33 -7.40 10.75
CA LEU A 139 16.35 -8.50 11.70
C LEU A 139 17.78 -8.71 12.22
N PRO A 140 18.06 -8.49 13.53
CA PRO A 140 19.42 -8.49 14.07
C PRO A 140 20.21 -9.80 13.88
N GLU A 141 19.50 -10.93 13.91
CA GLU A 141 20.11 -12.26 13.88
C GLU A 141 20.03 -12.94 12.50
N LEU A 142 19.34 -12.31 11.53
CA LEU A 142 19.18 -12.88 10.21
C LEU A 142 20.48 -12.69 9.40
N ALA A 143 21.01 -13.80 8.88
CA ALA A 143 22.08 -13.84 7.90
C ALA A 143 21.52 -13.91 6.46
N HIS A 144 22.36 -14.22 5.45
CA HIS A 144 21.89 -14.28 4.06
C HIS A 144 20.78 -15.32 3.82
N ARG A 145 20.93 -16.50 4.41
CA ARG A 145 19.95 -17.58 4.29
C ARG A 145 18.77 -17.32 5.20
N ILE A 146 17.57 -17.30 4.63
CA ILE A 146 16.33 -17.02 5.35
C ILE A 146 15.77 -18.32 5.96
N PRO A 147 15.79 -18.48 7.29
CA PRO A 147 15.20 -19.64 7.96
C PRO A 147 13.71 -19.76 7.65
N LEU A 148 13.18 -20.98 7.65
CA LEU A 148 11.77 -21.23 7.30
C LEU A 148 10.81 -20.44 8.19
N GLN A 149 11.07 -20.40 9.49
CA GLN A 149 10.22 -19.66 10.44
C GLN A 149 10.25 -18.15 10.18
N THR A 150 11.42 -17.58 9.93
CA THR A 150 11.55 -16.15 9.58
C THR A 150 10.80 -15.84 8.29
N PHE A 151 10.96 -16.69 7.27
CA PHE A 151 10.22 -16.57 6.01
C PHE A 151 8.71 -16.60 6.25
N LYS A 152 8.22 -17.58 7.03
CA LYS A 152 6.81 -17.70 7.39
C LYS A 152 6.29 -16.43 8.07
N THR A 153 6.94 -15.98 9.13
CA THR A 153 6.51 -14.80 9.89
C THR A 153 6.44 -13.57 8.99
N SER A 154 7.46 -13.31 8.17
CA SER A 154 7.47 -12.14 7.28
C SER A 154 6.42 -12.24 6.17
N VAL A 155 6.18 -13.42 5.60
CA VAL A 155 5.12 -13.62 4.61
C VAL A 155 3.74 -13.41 5.24
N ASP A 156 3.50 -14.01 6.41
CA ASP A 156 2.22 -13.88 7.11
C ASP A 156 1.94 -12.41 7.48
N GLN A 157 2.95 -11.69 7.98
CA GLN A 157 2.84 -10.26 8.30
C GLN A 157 2.55 -9.43 7.07
N PHE A 158 3.29 -9.64 5.98
CA PHE A 158 3.11 -8.91 4.72
C PHE A 158 1.68 -9.06 4.18
N PHE A 159 1.19 -10.30 4.05
CA PHE A 159 -0.17 -10.52 3.56
C PHE A 159 -1.23 -10.06 4.55
N THR A 160 -0.99 -10.15 5.86
CA THR A 160 -1.88 -9.55 6.86
C THR A 160 -2.01 -8.06 6.59
N THR A 161 -0.89 -7.33 6.45
CA THR A 161 -0.90 -5.89 6.12
C THR A 161 -1.62 -5.59 4.81
N LEU A 162 -1.37 -6.35 3.75
CA LEU A 162 -2.05 -6.15 2.47
C LEU A 162 -3.57 -6.38 2.57
N LEU A 163 -4.00 -7.40 3.30
CA LEU A 163 -5.41 -7.73 3.46
C LEU A 163 -6.11 -6.76 4.42
N THR A 164 -5.43 -6.30 5.47
CA THR A 164 -5.98 -5.32 6.42
C THR A 164 -6.02 -3.91 5.86
N ASN A 165 -5.07 -3.52 4.99
CA ASN A 165 -5.13 -2.24 4.29
C ASN A 165 -6.30 -2.14 3.30
N ASN A 166 -6.95 -3.28 2.99
CA ASN A 166 -8.16 -3.33 2.19
C ASN A 166 -9.44 -3.42 3.05
N ILE A 167 -9.32 -3.49 4.38
CA ILE A 167 -10.48 -3.38 5.27
C ILE A 167 -10.66 -1.90 5.58
N PRO A 168 -11.82 -1.30 5.27
CA PRO A 168 -12.08 0.09 5.60
C PRO A 168 -11.92 0.29 7.10
N LYS A 169 -11.13 1.28 7.48
CA LYS A 169 -11.03 1.66 8.88
C LYS A 169 -12.36 2.25 9.32
N LYS A 170 -12.54 2.24 10.64
CA LYS A 170 -13.78 2.71 11.27
C LYS A 170 -14.00 4.21 11.12
N HIS A 171 -12.95 4.99 10.87
CA HIS A 171 -13.05 6.44 10.72
C HIS A 171 -12.60 6.88 9.33
N LEU A 172 -13.23 7.92 8.80
CA LEU A 172 -12.91 8.52 7.50
C LEU A 172 -12.53 9.99 7.67
N PHE A 173 -11.47 10.43 6.98
CA PHE A 173 -10.95 11.80 7.01
C PHE A 173 -11.00 12.39 5.59
N LEU A 174 -11.85 13.39 5.38
CA LEU A 174 -12.01 14.08 4.11
C LEU A 174 -11.25 15.41 4.15
N ASP A 175 -10.13 15.49 3.44
CA ASP A 175 -9.27 16.68 3.33
C ASP A 175 -8.30 16.52 2.16
N ASP A 176 -8.09 17.57 1.36
CA ASP A 176 -7.25 17.54 0.17
C ASP A 176 -5.74 17.54 0.49
N ILE A 177 -5.33 18.18 1.58
CA ILE A 177 -3.93 18.45 1.92
C ILE A 177 -3.51 17.75 3.21
N ARG A 178 -4.25 17.96 4.30
CA ARG A 178 -3.88 17.52 5.65
C ARG A 178 -4.12 16.03 5.82
N SER A 179 -3.30 15.39 6.63
CA SER A 179 -3.54 14.02 7.10
C SER A 179 -4.14 14.04 8.52
N ALA A 180 -4.77 12.93 8.92
CA ALA A 180 -5.48 12.87 10.20
C ALA A 180 -4.58 13.17 11.42
N ASP A 181 -3.28 12.86 11.36
CA ASP A 181 -2.29 13.15 12.41
C ASP A 181 -1.93 14.64 12.53
N MET A 182 -2.30 15.48 11.55
CA MET A 182 -2.18 16.93 11.66
C MET A 182 -3.33 17.56 12.46
N VAL A 183 -4.44 16.83 12.64
CA VAL A 183 -5.67 17.31 13.30
C VAL A 183 -5.94 16.57 14.61
N TYR A 184 -5.61 15.27 14.66
CA TYR A 184 -5.86 14.38 15.79
C TYR A 184 -4.55 13.84 16.36
N GLU A 185 -4.57 13.49 17.65
CA GLU A 185 -3.43 12.84 18.28
C GLU A 185 -3.02 11.56 17.52
N PRO A 186 -1.72 11.23 17.42
CA PRO A 186 -1.21 10.11 16.61
C PRO A 186 -1.83 8.74 16.95
N ILE A 187 -2.28 8.54 18.19
CA ILE A 187 -2.96 7.31 18.59
C ILE A 187 -4.32 7.13 17.90
N PHE A 188 -5.00 8.23 17.58
CA PHE A 188 -6.28 8.22 16.88
C PHE A 188 -6.10 8.32 15.36
N SER A 189 -5.06 8.98 14.85
CA SER A 189 -4.86 9.15 13.40
C SER A 189 -4.76 7.81 12.64
N ASN A 190 -4.19 6.77 13.25
CA ASN A 190 -4.09 5.44 12.66
C ASN A 190 -5.44 4.76 12.39
N SER A 191 -6.52 5.23 13.01
CA SER A 191 -7.89 4.73 12.82
C SER A 191 -8.62 5.37 11.62
N PHE A 192 -7.99 6.34 10.94
CA PHE A 192 -8.57 7.01 9.79
C PHE A 192 -8.07 6.45 8.47
N ASP A 193 -9.01 6.18 7.57
CA ASP A 193 -8.72 6.23 6.13
C ASP A 193 -8.91 7.66 5.65
N VAL A 194 -8.11 8.05 4.66
CA VAL A 194 -8.07 9.43 4.15
C VAL A 194 -8.55 9.43 2.71
N VAL A 195 -9.50 10.32 2.42
CA VAL A 195 -10.00 10.61 1.07
C VAL A 195 -9.76 12.07 0.76
N ARG A 196 -9.33 12.35 -0.47
CA ARG A 196 -8.78 13.65 -0.87
C ARG A 196 -9.73 14.52 -1.66
N SER A 197 -10.84 13.96 -2.13
CA SER A 197 -11.83 14.68 -2.93
C SER A 197 -13.25 14.21 -2.65
N TYR A 198 -14.22 14.96 -3.14
CA TYR A 198 -15.62 14.57 -3.14
C TYR A 198 -15.84 13.21 -3.83
N GLU A 199 -15.21 12.97 -4.98
CA GLU A 199 -15.34 11.71 -5.73
C GLU A 199 -14.76 10.53 -4.96
N GLU A 200 -13.61 10.72 -4.30
CA GLU A 200 -13.02 9.69 -3.44
C GLU A 200 -13.92 9.40 -2.23
N PHE A 201 -14.53 10.42 -1.63
CA PHE A 201 -15.48 10.27 -0.54
C PHE A 201 -16.70 9.46 -0.96
N VAL A 202 -17.36 9.84 -2.06
CA VAL A 202 -18.52 9.13 -2.62
C VAL A 202 -18.16 7.69 -2.94
N LYS A 203 -17.02 7.46 -3.60
CA LYS A 203 -16.54 6.13 -3.95
C LYS A 203 -16.27 5.28 -2.71
N TYR A 204 -15.63 5.85 -1.69
CA TYR A 204 -15.32 5.14 -0.43
C TYR A 204 -16.62 4.69 0.24
N ILE A 205 -17.54 5.61 0.50
CA ILE A 205 -18.82 5.32 1.16
C ILE A 205 -19.66 4.31 0.35
N THR A 206 -19.68 4.43 -0.98
CA THR A 206 -20.41 3.49 -1.85
C THR A 206 -19.80 2.08 -1.81
N THR A 207 -18.47 1.99 -1.67
CA THR A 207 -17.75 0.71 -1.67
C THR A 207 -17.80 0.01 -0.33
N PHE A 208 -17.65 0.77 0.76
CA PHE A 208 -17.40 0.25 2.10
C PHE A 208 -18.56 0.45 3.08
N GLY A 209 -19.57 1.23 2.70
CA GLY A 209 -20.66 1.62 3.58
C GLY A 209 -20.28 2.77 4.50
N LEU A 210 -21.15 3.02 5.49
CA LEU A 210 -20.98 4.12 6.43
C LEU A 210 -19.91 3.77 7.50
N PRO A 211 -18.86 4.59 7.69
CA PRO A 211 -17.93 4.43 8.81
C PRO A 211 -18.58 4.86 10.13
N ASP A 212 -17.97 4.46 11.25
CA ASP A 212 -18.42 4.83 12.61
C ASP A 212 -18.25 6.36 12.84
N PHE A 213 -17.23 6.96 12.22
CA PHE A 213 -16.92 8.39 12.35
C PHE A 213 -16.44 9.02 11.04
N ILE A 214 -16.82 10.28 10.78
CA ILE A 214 -16.28 11.07 9.67
C ILE A 214 -15.77 12.43 10.15
N SER A 215 -14.56 12.81 9.72
CA SER A 215 -14.02 14.16 9.88
C SER A 215 -14.02 14.91 8.56
N PHE A 216 -14.66 16.07 8.52
CA PHE A 216 -14.82 16.87 7.31
C PHE A 216 -13.95 18.13 7.33
N ASP A 217 -13.11 18.32 6.30
CA ASP A 217 -12.79 19.65 5.81
C ASP A 217 -13.83 20.09 4.79
N ASN A 218 -14.04 21.40 4.68
CA ASN A 218 -14.84 21.97 3.62
C ASN A 218 -14.02 22.21 2.36
N ASP A 219 -12.81 22.76 2.47
CA ASP A 219 -12.02 23.10 1.30
C ASP A 219 -11.37 21.83 0.74
N LEU A 220 -11.67 21.50 -0.51
CA LEU A 220 -11.12 20.33 -1.21
C LEU A 220 -10.32 20.74 -2.46
N GLY A 221 -9.96 22.02 -2.55
CA GLY A 221 -9.10 22.54 -3.60
C GLY A 221 -9.74 22.52 -4.99
N LEU A 222 -8.95 22.07 -5.96
CA LEU A 222 -9.32 22.05 -7.38
C LEU A 222 -9.48 20.62 -7.89
N ASP A 223 -10.39 20.44 -8.85
CA ASP A 223 -10.58 19.18 -9.57
C ASP A 223 -9.45 18.91 -10.59
N THR A 224 -9.54 17.79 -11.30
CA THR A 224 -8.54 17.40 -12.32
C THR A 224 -8.45 18.36 -13.50
N ASN A 225 -9.44 19.24 -13.69
CA ASN A 225 -9.47 20.24 -14.75
C ASN A 225 -8.96 21.61 -14.28
N GLY A 226 -8.64 21.75 -12.98
CA GLY A 226 -8.24 23.01 -12.36
C GLY A 226 -9.42 23.91 -11.97
N GLU A 227 -10.64 23.38 -11.98
CA GLU A 227 -11.84 24.09 -11.54
C GLU A 227 -12.09 23.84 -10.05
N VAL A 228 -12.89 24.68 -9.40
CA VAL A 228 -13.23 24.52 -7.98
C VAL A 228 -13.89 23.16 -7.76
N ALA A 229 -13.26 22.30 -6.94
CA ALA A 229 -13.79 20.99 -6.62
C ALA A 229 -15.10 21.10 -5.82
N LEU A 230 -15.93 20.05 -5.90
CA LEU A 230 -17.04 19.92 -4.96
C LEU A 230 -16.49 19.84 -3.53
N ASP A 231 -17.03 20.67 -2.66
CA ASP A 231 -16.51 20.92 -1.31
C ASP A 231 -17.04 19.90 -0.28
N GLY A 232 -16.52 19.95 0.94
CA GLY A 232 -16.98 19.07 2.03
C GLY A 232 -18.46 19.26 2.38
N TYR A 233 -19.02 20.45 2.16
CA TYR A 233 -20.46 20.67 2.28
C TYR A 233 -21.25 19.94 1.20
N ALA A 234 -20.76 19.88 -0.04
CA ALA A 234 -21.32 19.03 -1.09
C ALA A 234 -21.25 17.54 -0.74
N ALA A 235 -20.12 17.06 -0.21
CA ALA A 235 -19.99 15.68 0.29
C ALA A 235 -21.02 15.37 1.39
N THR A 236 -21.24 16.31 2.31
CA THR A 236 -22.24 16.20 3.38
C THR A 236 -23.67 16.13 2.84
N LYS A 237 -24.01 16.98 1.87
CA LYS A 237 -25.34 16.94 1.22
C LYS A 237 -25.57 15.62 0.51
N TRP A 238 -24.60 15.14 -0.26
CA TRP A 238 -24.69 13.84 -0.92
C TRP A 238 -24.89 12.71 0.10
N LEU A 239 -24.13 12.72 1.20
CA LEU A 239 -24.25 11.70 2.24
C LEU A 239 -25.68 11.65 2.82
N ILE A 240 -26.31 12.80 3.03
CA ILE A 240 -27.64 12.89 3.64
C ILE A 240 -28.77 12.57 2.64
N TYR A 241 -28.71 13.15 1.45
CA TYR A 241 -29.84 13.16 0.52
C TYR A 241 -29.76 12.08 -0.56
N GLU A 242 -28.56 11.57 -0.85
CA GLU A 242 -28.32 10.70 -2.02
C GLU A 242 -27.78 9.32 -1.63
N SER A 243 -27.04 9.19 -0.52
CA SER A 243 -26.39 7.90 -0.16
C SER A 243 -27.37 6.76 0.15
N GLY A 244 -28.57 7.08 0.63
CA GLY A 244 -29.57 6.10 1.09
C GLY A 244 -29.18 5.35 2.38
N LEU A 245 -28.13 5.78 3.08
CA LEU A 245 -27.64 5.14 4.31
C LEU A 245 -28.39 5.64 5.56
N ASP A 246 -28.50 4.77 6.57
CA ASP A 246 -28.97 5.18 7.89
C ASP A 246 -27.84 5.87 8.67
N LEU A 247 -27.99 7.17 8.91
CA LEU A 247 -27.00 8.00 9.61
C LEU A 247 -27.30 8.14 11.11
N SER A 248 -28.31 7.44 11.65
CA SER A 248 -28.78 7.54 13.04
C SER A 248 -27.66 7.51 14.10
N ASN A 249 -26.64 6.68 13.87
CA ASN A 249 -25.52 6.45 14.78
C ASN A 249 -24.22 7.14 14.35
N LEU A 250 -24.21 7.87 13.22
CA LEU A 250 -23.01 8.50 12.68
C LEU A 250 -22.43 9.50 13.67
N GLN A 251 -21.17 9.31 14.05
CA GLN A 251 -20.39 10.33 14.76
C GLN A 251 -19.61 11.17 13.75
N PHE A 252 -19.42 12.46 14.02
CA PHE A 252 -18.66 13.31 13.11
C PHE A 252 -17.97 14.49 13.79
N ALA A 253 -16.97 15.05 13.11
CA ALA A 253 -16.39 16.34 13.43
C ALA A 253 -16.14 17.14 12.15
N VAL A 254 -15.95 18.46 12.30
CA VAL A 254 -15.62 19.35 11.19
C VAL A 254 -14.35 20.10 11.56
N HIS A 255 -13.27 19.84 10.81
CA HIS A 255 -11.93 20.40 11.04
C HIS A 255 -11.58 21.48 10.02
N SER A 256 -12.58 22.02 9.34
CA SER A 256 -12.41 23.12 8.40
C SER A 256 -12.00 24.42 9.09
N ALA A 257 -11.07 25.13 8.45
CA ALA A 257 -10.65 26.47 8.89
C ALA A 257 -11.70 27.55 8.61
N ASN A 258 -12.67 27.29 7.71
CA ASN A 258 -13.76 28.21 7.42
C ASN A 258 -14.90 28.03 8.46
N PRO A 259 -15.10 28.97 9.40
CA PRO A 259 -16.07 28.80 10.48
C PRO A 259 -17.51 28.77 9.98
N VAL A 260 -17.82 29.49 8.89
CA VAL A 260 -19.18 29.53 8.33
C VAL A 260 -19.51 28.18 7.71
N ALA A 261 -18.62 27.65 6.87
CA ALA A 261 -18.79 26.34 6.26
C ALA A 261 -18.83 25.22 7.32
N ALA A 262 -18.00 25.34 8.36
CA ALA A 262 -18.00 24.39 9.46
C ALA A 262 -19.36 24.32 10.18
N GLU A 263 -19.98 25.47 10.48
CA GLU A 263 -21.32 25.50 11.08
C GLU A 263 -22.42 25.02 10.13
N GLN A 264 -22.27 25.23 8.81
CA GLN A 264 -23.19 24.69 7.82
C GLN A 264 -23.17 23.14 7.80
N ILE A 265 -21.99 22.53 7.75
CA ILE A 265 -21.83 21.08 7.80
C ILE A 265 -22.39 20.53 9.12
N LYS A 266 -22.00 21.11 10.26
CA LYS A 266 -22.49 20.69 11.59
C LYS A 266 -24.00 20.81 11.70
N GLY A 267 -24.56 21.95 11.31
CA GLY A 267 -25.99 22.20 11.39
C GLY A 267 -26.79 21.20 10.56
N LEU A 268 -26.32 20.91 9.34
CA LEU A 268 -26.97 19.99 8.43
C LEU A 268 -26.98 18.55 8.99
N LEU A 269 -25.83 18.02 9.42
CA LEU A 269 -25.71 16.67 9.99
C LEU A 269 -26.47 16.53 11.31
N ASN A 270 -26.30 17.46 12.25
CA ASN A 270 -26.99 17.40 13.55
C ASN A 270 -28.51 17.39 13.39
N ASN A 271 -29.05 18.24 12.50
CA ASN A 271 -30.49 18.29 12.27
C ASN A 271 -31.01 17.00 11.63
N TYR A 272 -30.27 16.43 10.68
CA TYR A 272 -30.66 15.20 10.01
C TYR A 272 -30.60 13.98 10.95
N ILE A 273 -29.51 13.81 11.69
CA ILE A 273 -29.37 12.73 12.69
C ILE A 273 -30.47 12.84 13.75
N LYS A 274 -30.76 14.05 14.24
CA LYS A 274 -31.87 14.30 15.17
C LYS A 274 -33.24 13.96 14.56
N PHE A 275 -33.43 14.17 13.26
CA PHE A 275 -34.65 13.78 12.56
C PHE A 275 -34.78 12.25 12.46
N LEU A 276 -33.70 11.53 12.17
CA LEU A 276 -33.68 10.07 12.13
C LEU A 276 -33.98 9.46 13.50
N ASN A 277 -33.34 9.95 14.56
CA ASN A 277 -33.48 9.41 15.92
C ASN A 277 -34.81 9.77 16.63
N LYS A 278 -35.68 10.54 15.98
CA LYS A 278 -37.04 10.85 16.45
C LYS A 278 -38.11 9.91 15.88
N LYS A 279 -37.76 9.12 14.87
CA LYS A 279 -38.64 8.10 14.29
C LYS A 279 -38.51 6.80 15.07
#